data_AF-A0AA88DZ67-F1
#
_entry.id   AF-A0AA88DZ67-F1
#
_cell.length_a   1.000
_cell.length_b   1.000
_cell.length_c   1.000
_cell.angle_alpha   90.00
_cell.angle_beta   90.00
_cell.angle_gamma   90.00
#
_symmetry.space_group_name_H-M   'P 1'
#
loop_
_entity.id
_entity.type
_entity.pdbx_description
1 polymer ?
#
loop_
_entity_poly.entity_id
_entity_poly.type
_entity_poly.pdbx_seq_one_letter_code
_entity_poly.pdbx_strand_id
1 'polypeptide(L)'
;MKAPEFEGSTDPIEDDNWLIDIQVILDFIRLTGPEKVLCASFALKKDARHWWMTVQMRKNVVTLSWHNFLTKFRVMYYNSEILATQQDEFNNFKQGSMTVMEAVKKFEQLARLCPELDPNEMDKDKVARAQIFKGKKEEKTVVKQLPPRPN
;
A
#
# COMPACT_ATOMS: atom_id res chain seq x y z
N MET A 1 20.25 -3.13 -9.45
CA MET A 1 18.99 -3.03 -8.71
C MET A 1 18.73 -4.41 -8.12
N LYS A 2 18.71 -4.55 -6.78
CA LYS A 2 18.40 -5.83 -6.13
C LYS A 2 16.88 -5.87 -5.94
N ALA A 3 16.22 -6.97 -6.32
CA ALA A 3 14.81 -7.14 -6.00
C ALA A 3 14.65 -7.26 -4.48
N PRO A 4 13.71 -6.53 -3.86
CA PRO A 4 13.48 -6.63 -2.42
C PRO A 4 13.03 -8.06 -2.08
N GLU A 5 13.64 -8.67 -1.07
CA GLU A 5 13.32 -10.03 -0.65
C GLU A 5 12.22 -10.00 0.41
N PHE A 6 11.34 -11.00 0.42
CA PHE A 6 10.22 -11.06 1.35
C PHE A 6 10.08 -12.41 2.00
N GLU A 7 10.07 -12.42 3.32
CA GLU A 7 9.91 -13.62 4.14
C GLU A 7 8.54 -13.70 4.83
N GLY A 8 7.76 -12.61 4.80
CA GLY A 8 6.61 -12.37 5.66
C GLY A 8 6.99 -11.50 6.86
N SER A 9 6.14 -10.52 7.21
CA SER A 9 6.23 -9.75 8.46
C SER A 9 5.02 -9.99 9.36
N THR A 10 5.15 -9.58 10.62
CA THR A 10 4.01 -9.41 11.54
C THR A 10 3.37 -8.03 11.41
N ASP A 11 4.02 -7.09 10.70
CA ASP A 11 3.51 -5.76 10.42
C ASP A 11 2.95 -5.68 8.98
N PRO A 12 1.62 -5.52 8.82
CA PRO A 12 0.99 -5.36 7.51
C PRO A 12 1.54 -4.20 6.68
N ILE A 13 2.10 -3.16 7.32
CA ILE A 13 2.70 -2.01 6.64
C ILE A 13 4.01 -2.42 5.96
N GLU A 14 4.80 -3.29 6.58
CA GLU A 14 6.03 -3.81 5.96
C GLU A 14 5.70 -4.70 4.76
N ASP A 15 4.65 -5.51 4.87
CA ASP A 15 4.16 -6.34 3.77
C ASP A 15 3.64 -5.49 2.59
N ASP A 16 3.01 -4.34 2.86
CA ASP A 16 2.59 -3.36 1.84
C ASP A 16 3.75 -2.64 1.19
N ASN A 17 4.71 -2.16 1.99
CA ASN A 17 5.90 -1.50 1.47
C ASN A 17 6.66 -2.43 0.52
N TRP A 18 6.83 -3.71 0.89
CA TRP A 18 7.47 -4.68 0.00
C TRP A 18 6.70 -4.82 -1.32
N LEU A 19 5.36 -4.91 -1.25
CA LEU A 19 4.51 -5.08 -2.43
C LEU A 19 4.59 -3.88 -3.37
N ILE A 20 4.66 -2.66 -2.82
CA ILE A 20 4.85 -1.42 -3.57
C ILE A 20 6.24 -1.39 -4.20
N ASP A 21 7.29 -1.67 -3.44
CA ASP A 21 8.66 -1.62 -3.93
C ASP A 21 8.88 -2.58 -5.09
N ILE A 22 8.35 -3.80 -4.97
CA ILE A 22 8.45 -4.78 -6.06
C ILE A 22 7.59 -4.37 -7.25
N GLN A 23 6.38 -3.85 -7.04
CA GLN A 23 5.53 -3.34 -8.11
C GLN A 23 6.23 -2.26 -8.94
N VAL A 24 6.85 -1.27 -8.26
CA VAL A 24 7.56 -0.15 -8.91
C VAL A 24 8.70 -0.66 -9.79
N ILE A 25 9.48 -1.63 -9.29
CA ILE A 25 10.58 -2.23 -10.07
C ILE A 25 10.04 -2.97 -11.30
N LEU A 26 9.00 -3.77 -11.13
CA LEU A 26 8.43 -4.57 -12.22
C LEU A 26 7.75 -3.69 -13.29
N ASP A 27 7.12 -2.59 -12.87
CA ASP A 27 6.53 -1.59 -13.78
C ASP A 27 7.59 -0.79 -14.51
N PHE A 28 8.67 -0.41 -13.82
CA PHE A 28 9.81 0.26 -14.44
C PHE A 28 10.43 -0.59 -15.56
N ILE A 29 10.52 -1.90 -15.36
CA ILE A 29 11.02 -2.87 -16.36
C ILE A 29 9.97 -3.20 -17.44
N ARG A 30 8.70 -2.80 -17.24
CA ARG A 30 7.56 -3.02 -18.15
C ARG A 30 7.21 -4.49 -18.38
N LEU A 31 7.25 -5.29 -17.31
CA LEU A 31 6.89 -6.70 -17.37
C LEU A 31 5.37 -6.89 -17.56
N THR A 32 5.01 -7.94 -18.29
CA THR A 32 3.62 -8.41 -18.43
C THR A 32 3.12 -9.04 -17.13
N GLY A 33 1.79 -9.15 -16.98
CA GLY A 33 1.18 -9.74 -15.78
C GLY A 33 1.80 -11.08 -15.35
N PRO A 34 1.94 -12.08 -16.25
CA PRO A 34 2.59 -13.35 -15.92
C PRO A 34 4.08 -13.20 -15.54
N GLU A 35 4.84 -12.34 -16.23
CA GLU A 35 6.25 -12.07 -15.91
C GLU A 35 6.39 -11.44 -14.51
N LYS A 36 5.50 -10.52 -14.14
CA LYS A 36 5.46 -9.94 -12.80
C LYS A 36 5.26 -11.01 -11.73
N VAL A 37 4.33 -11.95 -11.96
CA VAL A 37 4.08 -13.07 -11.02
C VAL A 37 5.32 -13.95 -10.86
N LEU A 38 6.00 -14.27 -11.97
CA LEU A 38 7.25 -15.03 -11.92
C LEU A 38 8.31 -14.29 -11.10
N CYS A 39 8.61 -13.03 -11.44
CA CYS A 39 9.61 -12.24 -10.73
C CYS A 39 9.28 -12.06 -9.24
N ALA A 40 8.03 -11.75 -8.89
CA ALA A 40 7.60 -11.64 -7.51
C ALA A 40 7.75 -12.96 -6.75
N SER A 41 7.41 -14.09 -7.37
CA SER A 41 7.62 -15.42 -6.76
C SER A 41 9.09 -15.73 -6.49
N PHE A 42 10.01 -15.22 -7.32
CA PHE A 42 11.46 -15.34 -7.08
C PHE A 42 11.95 -14.49 -5.90
N ALA A 43 11.28 -13.38 -5.62
CA ALA A 43 11.60 -12.49 -4.50
C ALA A 43 11.07 -13.00 -3.14
N LEU A 44 10.10 -13.92 -3.13
CA LEU A 44 9.63 -14.60 -1.92
C LEU A 44 10.70 -15.56 -1.36
N LYS A 45 10.87 -15.61 -0.05
CA LYS A 45 11.86 -16.41 0.69
C LYS A 45 11.20 -17.12 1.86
N LYS A 46 11.90 -18.12 2.42
CA LYS A 46 11.47 -18.91 3.59
C LYS A 46 9.98 -19.30 3.52
N ASP A 47 9.20 -18.96 4.52
CA ASP A 47 7.79 -19.36 4.66
C ASP A 47 6.93 -18.78 3.54
N ALA A 48 7.21 -17.55 3.09
CA ALA A 48 6.52 -16.95 1.97
C ALA A 48 6.72 -17.71 0.65
N ARG A 49 7.91 -18.26 0.44
CA ARG A 49 8.17 -19.13 -0.72
C ARG A 49 7.38 -20.45 -0.63
N HIS A 50 7.39 -21.10 0.53
CA HIS A 50 6.66 -22.36 0.73
C HIS A 50 5.15 -22.19 0.55
N TRP A 51 4.61 -21.09 1.09
CA TRP A 51 3.22 -20.71 0.88
C TRP A 51 2.90 -20.54 -0.61
N TRP A 52 3.71 -19.78 -1.33
CA TRP A 52 3.46 -19.54 -2.76
C TRP A 52 3.56 -20.81 -3.60
N MET A 53 4.52 -21.70 -3.31
CA MET A 53 4.58 -23.02 -3.94
C MET A 53 3.30 -23.83 -3.72
N THR A 54 2.73 -23.78 -2.52
CA THR A 54 1.45 -24.45 -2.20
C THR A 54 0.29 -23.88 -3.01
N VAL A 55 0.25 -22.55 -3.19
CA VAL A 55 -0.72 -21.87 -4.06
C VAL A 55 -0.57 -22.33 -5.51
N GLN A 56 0.67 -22.43 -6.00
CA GLN A 56 1.00 -22.85 -7.35
C GLN A 56 0.66 -24.32 -7.62
N MET A 57 0.75 -25.20 -6.62
CA MET A 57 0.32 -26.60 -6.77
C MET A 57 -1.20 -26.74 -6.89
N ARG A 58 -1.97 -25.84 -6.27
CA ARG A 58 -3.44 -25.88 -6.27
C ARG A 58 -4.08 -25.17 -7.48
N LYS A 59 -3.32 -24.40 -8.26
CA LYS A 59 -3.82 -23.65 -9.41
C LYS A 59 -2.83 -23.69 -10.57
N ASN A 60 -3.33 -23.75 -11.81
CA ASN A 60 -2.47 -23.71 -12.98
C ASN A 60 -1.78 -22.33 -13.11
N VAL A 61 -0.50 -22.27 -12.72
CA VAL A 61 0.32 -21.05 -12.60
C VAL A 61 0.37 -20.23 -13.89
N VAL A 62 0.23 -20.90 -15.03
CA VAL A 62 0.28 -20.30 -16.37
C VAL A 62 -0.88 -19.31 -16.62
N THR A 63 -1.94 -19.36 -15.81
CA THR A 63 -3.11 -18.46 -15.90
C THR A 63 -3.17 -17.41 -14.78
N LEU A 64 -2.18 -17.36 -13.88
CA LEU A 64 -2.19 -16.39 -12.79
C LEU A 64 -1.82 -15.01 -13.32
N SER A 65 -2.84 -14.16 -13.46
CA SER A 65 -2.65 -12.73 -13.65
C SER A 65 -1.97 -12.11 -12.43
N TRP A 66 -1.31 -10.97 -12.65
CA TRP A 66 -0.76 -10.17 -11.56
C TRP A 66 -1.80 -9.83 -10.50
N HIS A 67 -3.03 -9.53 -10.92
CA HIS A 67 -4.16 -9.30 -10.01
C HIS A 67 -4.42 -10.50 -9.09
N ASN A 68 -4.40 -11.73 -9.62
CA ASN A 68 -4.58 -12.93 -8.81
C ASN A 68 -3.45 -13.12 -7.77
N PHE A 69 -2.22 -12.74 -8.12
CA PHE A 69 -1.10 -12.73 -7.17
C PHE A 69 -1.38 -11.74 -6.03
N LEU A 70 -1.74 -10.50 -6.34
CA LEU A 70 -2.04 -9.46 -5.36
C LEU A 70 -3.15 -9.88 -4.40
N THR A 71 -4.27 -10.41 -4.91
CA THR A 71 -5.39 -10.86 -4.09
C THR A 71 -4.97 -11.96 -3.12
N LYS A 72 -4.17 -12.92 -3.59
CA LYS A 72 -3.70 -14.03 -2.75
C LYS A 72 -2.68 -13.59 -1.72
N PHE A 73 -1.76 -12.71 -2.10
CA PHE A 73 -0.77 -12.13 -1.21
C PHE A 73 -1.48 -11.37 -0.07
N ARG A 74 -2.44 -10.51 -0.42
CA ARG A 74 -3.25 -9.79 0.55
C ARG A 74 -4.01 -10.72 1.48
N VAL A 75 -4.75 -11.71 0.99
CA VAL A 75 -5.47 -12.66 1.88
C VAL A 75 -4.56 -13.36 2.90
N MET A 76 -3.30 -13.58 2.55
CA MET A 76 -2.38 -14.38 3.37
C MET A 76 -1.56 -13.56 4.35
N TYR A 77 -1.19 -12.35 3.97
CA TYR A 77 -0.37 -11.45 4.79
C TYR A 77 -1.18 -10.33 5.44
N TYR A 78 -2.32 -9.99 4.84
CA TYR A 78 -3.29 -9.02 5.34
C TYR A 78 -4.47 -9.84 5.82
N ASN A 79 -4.38 -10.32 7.06
CA ASN A 79 -5.48 -11.02 7.72
C ASN A 79 -6.79 -10.24 7.48
N SER A 80 -7.85 -10.92 7.07
CA SER A 80 -9.14 -10.27 6.79
C SER A 80 -9.67 -9.47 7.98
N GLU A 81 -9.37 -9.90 9.20
CA GLU A 81 -9.70 -9.16 10.42
C GLU A 81 -8.90 -7.86 10.56
N ILE A 82 -7.62 -7.87 10.16
CA ILE A 82 -6.78 -6.66 10.12
C ILE A 82 -7.33 -5.72 9.07
N LEU A 83 -7.67 -6.20 7.88
CA LEU A 83 -8.28 -5.37 6.83
C LEU A 83 -9.61 -4.77 7.27
N ALA A 84 -10.49 -5.55 7.89
CA ALA A 84 -11.76 -5.07 8.43
C ALA A 84 -11.54 -4.02 9.54
N THR A 85 -10.58 -4.26 10.43
CA THR A 85 -10.23 -3.31 11.50
C THR A 85 -9.64 -2.03 10.95
N GLN A 86 -8.74 -2.10 9.96
CA GLN A 86 -8.15 -0.94 9.29
C GLN A 86 -9.22 -0.16 8.50
N GLN A 87 -10.18 -0.86 7.88
CA GLN A 87 -11.32 -0.27 7.19
C GLN A 87 -12.27 0.45 8.15
N ASP A 88 -12.55 -0.13 9.31
CA ASP A 88 -13.34 0.49 10.37
C ASP A 88 -12.62 1.68 11.00
N GLU A 89 -11.31 1.57 11.21
CA GLU A 89 -10.48 2.66 11.71
C GLU A 89 -10.41 3.81 10.69
N PHE A 90 -10.32 3.50 9.39
CA PHE A 90 -10.42 4.48 8.33
C PHE A 90 -11.79 5.16 8.29
N ASN A 91 -12.87 4.38 8.38
CA ASN A 91 -14.23 4.88 8.37
C ASN A 91 -14.53 5.81 9.56
N ASN A 92 -13.97 5.50 10.72
CA ASN A 92 -14.12 6.28 11.94
C ASN A 92 -12.96 7.25 12.19
N PHE A 93 -12.06 7.44 11.21
CA PHE A 93 -10.86 8.23 11.40
C PHE A 93 -11.19 9.68 11.73
N LYS A 94 -10.75 10.13 12.90
CA LYS A 94 -10.81 11.51 13.37
C LYS A 94 -9.43 11.92 13.85
N GLN A 95 -9.02 13.15 13.53
CA GLN A 95 -7.72 13.68 13.95
C GLN A 95 -7.53 13.61 15.48
N GLY A 96 -8.57 13.87 16.26
CA GLY A 96 -8.49 13.86 17.73
C GLY A 96 -7.44 14.86 18.25
N SER A 97 -6.56 14.39 19.13
CA SER A 97 -5.42 15.15 19.67
C SER A 97 -4.16 15.12 18.79
N MET A 98 -4.18 14.41 17.66
CA MET A 98 -3.03 14.30 16.76
C MET A 98 -2.74 15.65 16.09
N THR A 99 -1.46 15.89 15.80
CA THR A 99 -1.11 16.99 14.91
C THR A 99 -1.64 16.72 13.49
N VAL A 100 -1.86 17.78 12.72
CA VAL A 100 -2.32 17.65 11.32
C VAL A 100 -1.40 16.74 10.51
N MET A 101 -0.09 16.76 10.78
CA MET A 101 0.88 15.95 10.06
C MET A 101 0.78 14.46 10.41
N GLU A 102 0.61 14.13 11.68
CA GLU A 102 0.40 12.74 12.13
C GLU A 102 -0.92 12.19 11.63
N ALA A 103 -1.98 13.01 11.64
CA ALA A 103 -3.28 12.61 11.14
C ALA A 103 -3.26 12.32 9.64
N VAL A 104 -2.57 13.15 8.84
CA VAL A 104 -2.37 12.91 7.40
C VAL A 104 -1.59 11.62 7.17
N LYS A 105 -0.49 11.42 7.89
CA LYS A 105 0.33 10.21 7.74
C LYS A 105 -0.49 8.95 8.05
N LYS A 106 -1.27 8.98 9.12
CA LYS A 106 -2.14 7.86 9.52
C LYS A 106 -3.27 7.62 8.52
N PHE A 107 -3.88 8.68 8.00
CA PHE A 107 -4.90 8.57 6.95
C PHE A 107 -4.34 7.96 5.66
N GLU A 108 -3.15 8.38 5.21
CA GLU A 108 -2.48 7.82 4.04
C GLU A 108 -2.11 6.34 4.24
N GLN A 109 -1.72 5.93 5.45
CA GLN A 109 -1.47 4.52 5.77
C GLN A 109 -2.75 3.68 5.70
N LEU A 110 -3.83 4.14 6.34
CA LEU A 110 -5.12 3.46 6.33
C LEU A 110 -5.69 3.32 4.90
N ALA A 111 -5.58 4.37 4.09
CA ALA A 111 -6.02 4.36 2.69
C ALA A 111 -5.24 3.35 1.83
N ARG A 112 -3.93 3.16 2.08
CA ARG A 112 -3.11 2.18 1.34
C ARG A 112 -3.54 0.73 1.62
N LEU A 113 -3.88 0.45 2.88
CA LEU A 113 -4.26 -0.89 3.33
C LEU A 113 -5.69 -1.29 2.91
N CYS A 114 -6.52 -0.35 2.41
CA CYS A 114 -7.92 -0.60 2.02
C CYS A 114 -8.17 -0.38 0.50
N PRO A 115 -7.69 -1.29 -0.38
CA PRO A 115 -7.77 -1.13 -1.83
C PRO A 115 -9.14 -1.44 -2.46
N GLU A 116 -10.11 -1.97 -1.69
CA GLU A 116 -11.52 -2.13 -2.16
C GLU A 116 -12.29 -0.81 -2.18
N LEU A 117 -11.75 0.26 -1.59
CA LEU A 117 -12.31 1.59 -1.69
C LEU A 117 -11.86 2.21 -3.00
N ASP A 118 -12.62 1.97 -4.07
CA ASP A 118 -12.50 2.75 -5.30
C ASP A 118 -12.47 4.25 -4.93
N PRO A 119 -11.50 5.05 -5.38
CA PRO A 119 -11.51 6.51 -5.19
C PRO A 119 -12.83 7.17 -5.62
N ASN A 120 -13.61 6.51 -6.48
CA ASN A 120 -14.96 6.93 -6.87
C ASN A 120 -16.07 6.58 -5.85
N GLU A 121 -15.88 5.54 -5.04
CA GLU A 121 -16.77 5.18 -3.92
C GLU A 121 -16.32 5.77 -2.58
N MET A 122 -15.11 6.32 -2.52
CA MET A 122 -14.71 7.19 -1.42
C MET A 122 -15.68 8.37 -1.36
N ASP A 123 -16.47 8.41 -0.30
CA ASP A 123 -17.37 9.51 0.03
C ASP A 123 -16.67 10.85 -0.25
N LYS A 124 -17.30 11.69 -1.08
CA LYS A 124 -16.73 12.95 -1.56
C LYS A 124 -16.26 13.83 -0.40
N ASP A 125 -16.88 13.68 0.77
CA ASP A 125 -16.51 14.38 2.00
C ASP A 125 -15.15 13.91 2.57
N LYS A 126 -14.82 12.62 2.43
CA LYS A 126 -13.52 12.04 2.83
C LYS A 126 -12.40 12.43 1.86
N VAL A 127 -12.67 12.43 0.55
CA VAL A 127 -11.74 12.93 -0.48
C VAL A 127 -11.49 14.43 -0.28
N ALA A 128 -12.54 15.22 -0.03
CA ALA A 128 -12.45 16.64 0.24
C ALA A 128 -11.62 16.92 1.51
N ARG A 129 -11.82 16.16 2.59
CA ARG A 129 -10.98 16.25 3.81
C ARG A 129 -9.51 15.98 3.49
N ALA A 130 -9.20 14.90 2.79
CA ALA A 130 -7.83 14.57 2.39
C ALA A 130 -7.19 15.68 1.52
N GLN A 131 -7.95 16.27 0.59
CA GLN A 131 -7.50 17.39 -0.24
C GLN A 131 -7.29 18.69 0.57
N ILE A 132 -8.15 18.99 1.54
CA ILE A 132 -7.98 20.12 2.47
C ILE A 132 -6.72 19.95 3.32
N PHE A 133 -6.44 18.72 3.80
CA PHE A 133 -5.24 18.44 4.56
C PHE A 133 -3.96 18.51 3.70
N LYS A 134 -4.02 18.06 2.44
CA LYS A 134 -2.93 18.19 1.46
C LYS A 134 -2.65 19.66 1.12
N GLY A 135 -3.69 20.47 0.89
CA GLY A 135 -3.55 21.91 0.64
C GLY A 135 -2.89 22.67 1.79
N LYS A 136 -3.23 22.34 3.05
CA LYS A 136 -2.57 22.92 4.24
C LYS A 136 -1.09 22.53 4.38
N LYS A 137 -0.68 21.37 3.85
CA LYS A 137 0.73 20.93 3.81
C LYS A 137 1.53 21.74 2.79
N GLU A 138 0.94 22.05 1.64
CA GLU A 138 1.54 22.87 0.59
C GLU A 138 1.67 24.33 1.03
N GLU A 139 0.64 24.93 1.63
CA GLU A 139 0.71 26.30 2.17
C GLU A 139 1.80 26.45 3.26
N LYS A 140 1.90 25.51 4.21
CA LYS A 140 2.94 25.57 5.25
C LYS A 140 4.36 25.37 4.70
N THR A 141 4.52 24.63 3.60
CA THR A 141 5.82 24.45 2.94
C THR A 141 6.25 25.70 2.18
N VAL A 142 5.31 26.37 1.51
CA VAL A 142 5.56 27.60 0.75
C VAL A 142 5.92 28.78 1.67
N VAL A 143 5.23 28.92 2.82
CA VAL A 143 5.50 30.03 3.77
C VAL A 143 6.89 29.92 4.43
N LYS A 144 7.46 28.71 4.56
CA LYS A 144 8.83 28.52 5.08
C LYS A 144 9.95 28.85 4.09
N GLN A 145 9.65 29.05 2.81
CA GLN A 145 10.64 29.32 1.76
C GLN A 145 10.72 30.79 1.35
N LEU A 146 9.95 31.71 1.97
CA LEU A 146 10.13 33.14 1.70
C LEU A 146 11.49 33.62 2.25
N PRO A 147 12.35 34.25 1.42
CA PRO A 147 13.59 34.84 1.93
C PRO A 147 13.27 35.98 2.92
N PRO A 148 14.12 36.21 3.95
CA PRO A 148 13.89 37.27 4.91
C PRO A 148 13.82 38.63 4.20
N ARG A 149 12.86 39.46 4.60
CA ARG A 149 12.72 40.82 4.05
C ARG A 149 14.02 41.59 4.27
N PRO A 150 14.53 42.30 3.26
CA PRO A 150 15.69 43.16 3.44
C PRO A 150 15.35 44.26 4.45
N ASN A 151 16.28 44.49 5.38
CA ASN A 151 16.24 45.58 6.36
C ASN A 151 16.37 46.95 5.68
#